data_AF-A0A7C5G473-F1
#
_entry.id   AF-A0A7C5G473-F1
#
_cell.length_a   1.000
_cell.length_b   1.000
_cell.length_c   1.000
_cell.angle_alpha   90.00
_cell.angle_beta   90.00
_cell.angle_gamma   90.00
#
_symmetry.space_group_name_H-M   'P 1'
#
loop_
_entity.id
_entity.type
_entity.pdbx_description
1 polymer ?
#
loop_
_entity_poly.entity_id
_entity_poly.type
_entity_poly.pdbx_seq_one_letter_code
_entity_poly.pdbx_strand_id
1 'polypeptide(L)'
;DALIRRHGYRPSAVIRERVAQDSELAGGLSAAAHLIHGSSEGRFTIRYCPGPKVSRDEIESVGYQWGDLDGALHHYDPQKLSTGWNTLGDGEKIFFVPNPALGLWAERSRFR
;
A
#
# COMPACT_ATOMS: atom_id res chain seq x y z
N ASP A 1 -12.40 -9.61 -4.36
CA ASP A 1 -12.09 -8.18 -4.55
C ASP A 1 -13.28 -7.23 -4.37
N ALA A 2 -14.53 -7.71 -4.37
CA ALA A 2 -15.72 -6.86 -4.17
C ALA A 2 -15.70 -6.08 -2.83
N LEU A 3 -15.34 -6.73 -1.73
CA LEU A 3 -15.19 -6.07 -0.41
C LEU A 3 -14.10 -5.00 -0.41
N ILE A 4 -12.98 -5.23 -1.10
CA ILE A 4 -11.91 -4.25 -1.24
C ILE A 4 -12.41 -3.04 -2.04
N ARG A 5 -13.10 -3.25 -3.17
CA ARG A 5 -13.67 -2.13 -3.94
C ARG A 5 -14.75 -1.36 -3.16
N ARG A 6 -15.56 -2.05 -2.35
CA ARG A 6 -16.66 -1.43 -1.59
C ARG A 6 -16.18 -0.63 -0.37
N HIS A 7 -15.19 -1.15 0.34
CA HIS A 7 -14.74 -0.54 1.60
C HIS A 7 -13.38 0.15 1.44
N GLY A 8 -12.49 -0.37 0.61
CA GLY A 8 -11.13 0.14 0.47
C GLY A 8 -10.29 -0.06 1.73
N TYR A 9 -9.00 0.25 1.59
CA TYR A 9 -8.06 0.28 2.69
C TYR A 9 -8.30 1.57 3.49
N ARG A 10 -8.76 1.45 4.74
CA ARG A 10 -9.12 2.59 5.60
C ARG A 10 -8.62 2.38 7.01
N PRO A 11 -8.47 3.47 7.80
CA PRO A 11 -8.08 3.36 9.20
C PRO A 11 -8.95 2.39 9.99
N SER A 12 -8.33 1.76 10.98
CA SER A 12 -8.95 0.74 11.84
C SER A 12 -10.28 1.17 12.44
N ALA A 13 -10.42 2.44 12.85
CA ALA A 13 -11.68 2.98 13.36
C ALA A 13 -12.82 2.90 12.33
N VAL A 14 -12.55 3.30 11.07
CA VAL A 14 -13.52 3.30 9.98
C VAL A 14 -13.94 1.87 9.60
N ILE A 15 -12.97 0.93 9.57
CA ILE A 15 -13.29 -0.45 9.24
C ILE A 15 -14.11 -1.11 10.38
N ARG A 16 -13.81 -0.83 11.65
CA ARG A 16 -14.61 -1.34 12.78
C ARG A 16 -16.05 -0.85 12.74
N GLU A 17 -16.26 0.43 12.40
CA GLU A 17 -17.60 0.96 12.20
C GLU A 17 -18.35 0.22 11.08
N ARG A 18 -17.70 -0.01 9.95
CA ARG A 18 -18.30 -0.73 8.81
C ARG A 18 -18.59 -2.19 9.13
N VAL A 19 -17.75 -2.85 9.92
CA VAL A 19 -18.01 -4.21 10.40
C VAL A 19 -19.30 -4.26 11.24
N ALA A 20 -19.61 -3.20 12.00
CA ALA A 20 -20.87 -3.14 12.76
C ALA A 20 -22.10 -2.89 11.86
N GLN A 21 -21.92 -2.37 10.64
CA GLN A 21 -22.98 -1.91 9.75
C GLN A 21 -23.20 -2.82 8.52
N ASP A 22 -22.20 -3.60 8.11
CA ASP A 22 -22.21 -4.46 6.92
C ASP A 22 -22.05 -5.93 7.33
N SER A 23 -23.11 -6.72 7.17
CA SER A 23 -23.16 -8.13 7.57
C SER A 23 -22.21 -9.03 6.75
N GLU A 24 -21.90 -8.68 5.50
CA GLU A 24 -20.96 -9.42 4.67
C GLU A 24 -19.53 -9.20 5.17
N LEU A 25 -19.18 -7.94 5.51
CA LEU A 25 -17.89 -7.63 6.10
C LEU A 25 -17.76 -8.22 7.53
N ALA A 26 -18.85 -8.23 8.30
CA ALA A 26 -18.90 -8.86 9.62
C ALA A 26 -18.68 -10.38 9.56
N GLY A 27 -19.25 -11.05 8.55
CA GLY A 27 -19.01 -12.47 8.27
C GLY A 27 -17.59 -12.77 7.77
N GLY A 28 -16.85 -11.74 7.36
CA GLY A 28 -15.52 -11.83 6.76
C GLY A 28 -14.44 -11.07 7.52
N LEU A 29 -14.27 -11.33 8.83
CA LEU A 29 -13.31 -10.59 9.67
C LEU A 29 -11.85 -10.66 9.18
N SER A 30 -11.47 -11.73 8.46
CA SER A 30 -10.16 -11.82 7.80
C SER A 30 -10.00 -10.75 6.70
N ALA A 31 -11.06 -10.50 5.92
CA ALA A 31 -11.08 -9.42 4.94
C ALA A 31 -11.04 -8.04 5.61
N ALA A 32 -11.79 -7.84 6.70
CA ALA A 32 -11.72 -6.61 7.48
C ALA A 32 -10.30 -6.35 8.01
N ALA A 33 -9.63 -7.37 8.57
CA ALA A 33 -8.25 -7.26 9.02
C ALA A 33 -7.30 -6.92 7.87
N HIS A 34 -7.50 -7.51 6.68
CA HIS A 34 -6.70 -7.21 5.49
C HIS A 34 -6.82 -5.74 5.06
N LEU A 35 -8.03 -5.16 5.07
CA LEU A 35 -8.24 -3.73 4.76
C LEU A 35 -7.52 -2.80 5.73
N ILE A 36 -7.50 -3.17 7.02
CA ILE A 36 -6.78 -2.43 8.06
C ILE A 36 -5.27 -2.55 7.87
N HIS A 37 -4.75 -3.75 7.60
CA HIS A 37 -3.31 -3.96 7.41
C HIS A 37 -2.75 -3.24 6.17
N GLY A 38 -3.56 -3.10 5.12
CA GLY A 38 -3.19 -2.30 3.94
C GLY A 38 -3.34 -0.79 4.14
N SER A 39 -3.96 -0.33 5.23
CA SER A 39 -4.11 1.10 5.53
C SER A 39 -2.82 1.67 6.11
N SER A 40 -2.51 2.93 5.77
CA SER A 40 -1.42 3.66 6.43
C SER A 40 -1.77 4.12 7.85
N GLU A 41 -3.03 3.98 8.26
CA GLU A 41 -3.61 4.64 9.45
C GLU A 41 -3.39 6.17 9.44
N GLY A 42 -3.29 6.77 8.25
CA GLY A 42 -3.03 8.20 8.09
C GLY A 42 -1.59 8.63 8.41
N ARG A 43 -0.66 7.68 8.57
CA ARG A 43 0.74 7.97 8.96
C ARG A 43 1.68 8.26 7.79
N PHE A 44 1.33 7.77 6.61
CA PHE A 44 2.11 7.94 5.38
C PHE A 44 1.20 7.80 4.16
N THR A 45 1.70 8.24 3.02
CA THR A 45 1.04 8.07 1.73
C THR A 45 1.39 6.72 1.13
N ILE A 46 0.37 5.99 0.68
CA ILE A 46 0.56 4.81 -0.17
C ILE A 46 0.21 5.25 -1.60
N ARG A 47 1.20 5.24 -2.48
CA ARG A 47 1.01 5.42 -3.91
C ARG A 47 1.14 4.07 -4.60
N TYR A 48 0.13 3.69 -5.35
CA TYR A 48 0.14 2.45 -6.14
C TYR A 48 0.20 2.79 -7.62
N CYS A 49 1.17 2.21 -8.32
CA CYS A 49 1.36 2.36 -9.76
C CYS A 49 0.99 1.04 -10.45
N PRO A 50 -0.30 0.79 -10.75
CA PRO A 50 -0.79 -0.54 -11.14
C PRO A 50 -0.56 -0.90 -12.62
N GLY A 51 -0.03 0.03 -13.43
CA GLY A 51 -0.02 -0.10 -14.88
C GLY A 51 -1.41 0.09 -15.51
N PRO A 52 -1.56 -0.15 -16.83
CA PRO A 52 -2.74 0.30 -17.59
C PRO A 52 -4.02 -0.49 -17.32
N LYS A 53 -3.96 -1.61 -16.60
CA LYS A 53 -5.09 -2.52 -16.39
C LYS A 53 -6.00 -2.13 -15.22
N VAL A 54 -5.57 -1.19 -14.38
CA VAL A 54 -6.36 -0.71 -13.24
C VAL A 54 -6.46 0.80 -13.34
N SER A 55 -7.69 1.30 -13.34
CA SER A 55 -7.94 2.72 -13.52
C SER A 55 -7.50 3.54 -12.31
N ARG A 56 -7.27 4.83 -12.54
CA ARG A 56 -7.06 5.81 -11.48
C ARG A 56 -8.19 5.80 -10.46
N ASP A 57 -9.44 5.84 -10.94
CA ASP A 57 -10.64 5.86 -10.09
C ASP A 57 -10.73 4.62 -9.20
N GLU A 58 -10.37 3.44 -9.71
CA GLU A 58 -10.32 2.22 -8.90
C GLU A 58 -9.30 2.34 -7.76
N ILE A 59 -8.09 2.84 -8.02
CA ILE A 59 -7.06 3.00 -6.98
C ILE A 59 -7.44 4.04 -5.95
N GLU A 60 -7.93 5.20 -6.40
CA GLU A 60 -8.32 6.29 -5.52
C GLU A 60 -9.56 5.92 -4.69
N SER A 61 -10.51 5.16 -5.26
CA SER A 61 -11.69 4.67 -4.52
C SER A 61 -11.31 3.79 -3.33
N VAL A 62 -10.24 3.00 -3.44
CA VAL A 62 -9.76 2.13 -2.36
C VAL A 62 -8.84 2.83 -1.38
N GLY A 63 -8.59 4.13 -1.51
CA GLY A 63 -7.89 4.96 -0.52
C GLY A 63 -6.38 5.09 -0.70
N TYR A 64 -5.86 4.66 -1.85
CA TYR A 64 -4.47 4.90 -2.24
C TYR A 64 -4.38 6.08 -3.19
N GLN A 65 -3.19 6.65 -3.31
CA GLN A 65 -2.89 7.54 -4.43
C GLN A 65 -2.57 6.71 -5.67
N TRP A 66 -3.10 7.12 -6.81
CA TRP A 66 -2.66 6.57 -8.08
C TRP A 66 -1.29 7.14 -8.47
N GLY A 67 -0.47 6.35 -9.15
CA GLY A 67 0.76 6.78 -9.79
C GLY A 67 0.92 6.17 -11.18
N ASP A 68 1.56 6.92 -12.07
CA ASP A 68 1.93 6.42 -13.38
C ASP A 68 3.08 5.41 -13.27
N LEU A 69 2.91 4.22 -13.85
CA LEU A 69 3.90 3.14 -13.73
C LEU A 69 5.17 3.46 -14.52
N ASP A 70 5.04 3.95 -15.75
CA ASP A 70 6.19 4.18 -16.62
C ASP A 70 7.06 5.32 -16.07
N GLY A 71 6.43 6.42 -15.63
CA GLY A 71 7.11 7.51 -14.94
C GLY A 71 7.76 7.08 -13.63
N ALA A 72 7.09 6.24 -12.83
CA ALA A 72 7.67 5.72 -11.60
C ALA A 72 8.87 4.80 -11.87
N LEU A 73 8.83 3.95 -12.90
CA LEU A 73 9.96 3.08 -13.28
C LEU A 73 11.11 3.86 -13.89
N HIS A 74 10.84 4.98 -14.58
CA HIS A 74 11.88 5.87 -15.08
C HIS A 74 12.63 6.55 -13.93
N HIS A 75 11.91 7.04 -12.92
CA HIS A 75 12.49 7.74 -11.77
C HIS A 75 13.12 6.76 -10.75
N TYR A 76 12.43 5.66 -10.45
CA TYR A 76 12.83 4.62 -9.50
C TYR A 76 13.23 3.32 -10.19
N ASP A 77 14.23 3.37 -11.09
CA ASP A 77 14.68 2.23 -11.91
C ASP A 77 15.16 1.03 -11.04
N PRO A 78 14.40 -0.07 -10.93
CA PRO A 78 14.74 -1.19 -10.05
C PRO A 78 16.03 -1.93 -10.46
N GLN A 79 16.49 -1.77 -11.70
CA GLN A 79 17.74 -2.38 -12.16
C GLN A 79 18.99 -1.64 -11.66
N LYS A 80 18.82 -0.39 -11.23
CA LYS A 80 19.91 0.46 -10.73
C LYS A 80 19.90 0.61 -9.21
N LEU A 81 18.76 0.36 -8.57
CA LEU A 81 18.60 0.51 -7.13
C LEU A 81 19.19 -0.67 -6.36
N SER A 82 19.88 -0.37 -5.27
CA SER A 82 20.34 -1.37 -4.29
C SER A 82 19.31 -1.55 -3.18
N THR A 83 19.18 -2.75 -2.62
CA THR A 83 18.32 -2.97 -1.44
C THR A 83 18.75 -2.06 -0.29
N GLY A 84 17.80 -1.31 0.28
CA GLY A 84 18.06 -0.35 1.35
C GLY A 84 18.15 1.10 0.88
N TRP A 85 18.95 1.92 1.56
CA TRP A 85 19.03 3.36 1.27
C TRP A 85 19.74 3.65 -0.06
N ASN A 86 19.13 4.52 -0.88
CA ASN A 86 19.68 5.07 -2.12
C ASN A 86 19.53 6.59 -2.09
N THR A 87 20.40 7.30 -2.83
CA THR A 87 20.23 8.72 -3.16
C THR A 87 20.14 8.83 -4.68
N LEU A 88 19.04 9.39 -5.17
CA LEU A 88 18.78 9.53 -6.60
C LEU A 88 19.56 10.70 -7.21
N GLY A 89 19.58 10.80 -8.54
CA GLY A 89 20.33 11.83 -9.25
C GLY A 89 19.88 13.26 -8.97
N ASP A 90 18.65 13.44 -8.51
CA ASP A 90 18.07 14.71 -8.08
C ASP A 90 18.28 15.00 -6.57
N GLY A 91 18.93 14.10 -5.84
CA GLY A 91 19.19 14.20 -4.41
C GLY A 91 18.10 13.60 -3.51
N GLU A 92 17.02 13.04 -4.06
CA GLU A 92 15.99 12.35 -3.27
C GLU A 92 16.57 11.13 -2.56
N LYS A 93 16.24 10.95 -1.27
CA LYS A 93 16.64 9.77 -0.49
C LYS A 93 15.49 8.79 -0.36
N ILE A 94 15.71 7.56 -0.80
CA ILE A 94 14.70 6.50 -0.75
C ILE A 94 15.23 5.24 -0.08
N PHE A 95 14.34 4.44 0.49
CA PHE A 95 14.64 3.07 0.93
C PHE A 95 13.96 2.08 -0.01
N PHE A 96 14.75 1.34 -0.78
CA PHE A 96 14.25 0.41 -1.79
C PHE A 96 14.13 -1.01 -1.25
N VAL A 97 12.97 -1.62 -1.52
CA VAL A 97 12.64 -3.00 -1.17
C VAL A 97 12.24 -3.74 -2.44
N PRO A 98 13.10 -4.61 -3.03
CA PRO A 98 12.84 -5.22 -4.33
C PRO A 98 11.73 -6.27 -4.31
N ASN A 99 11.66 -7.08 -3.25
CA ASN A 99 10.70 -8.18 -3.12
C ASN A 99 10.01 -8.10 -1.75
N PRO A 100 9.12 -7.13 -1.52
CA PRO A 100 8.54 -6.89 -0.19
C PRO A 100 7.71 -8.08 0.34
N ALA A 101 7.22 -8.96 -0.54
CA ALA A 101 6.50 -10.17 -0.15
C ALA A 101 7.42 -11.32 0.35
N LEU A 102 8.71 -11.28 0.02
CA LEU A 102 9.68 -12.32 0.36
C LEU A 102 10.49 -11.91 1.59
N GLY A 103 9.91 -12.08 2.79
CA GLY A 103 10.64 -11.96 4.04
C GLY A 103 9.88 -11.26 5.18
N LEU A 104 10.51 -11.28 6.36
CA LEU A 104 10.08 -10.50 7.52
C LEU A 104 10.87 -9.19 7.55
N TRP A 105 10.17 -8.07 7.53
CA TRP A 105 10.76 -6.74 7.62
C TRP A 105 10.57 -6.23 9.03
N ALA A 106 11.66 -5.83 9.66
CA ALA A 106 11.61 -5.18 10.96
C ALA A 106 12.58 -4.00 10.98
N GLU A 107 12.21 -3.02 11.78
CA GLU A 107 13.08 -1.90 12.13
C GLU A 107 14.34 -2.44 12.82
N ARG A 108 15.53 -1.99 12.39
CA ARG A 108 16.82 -2.48 12.92
C ARG A 108 16.90 -2.44 14.45
N SER A 109 16.34 -1.40 15.07
CA SER A 109 16.30 -1.22 16.53
C SER A 109 15.54 -2.30 17.30
N ARG A 110 14.72 -3.11 16.60
CA ARG A 110 13.93 -4.20 17.18
C ARG A 110 14.64 -5.55 17.15
N PHE A 111 15.75 -5.67 16.43
CA PHE A 111 16.62 -6.84 16.51
C PHE A 111 17.54 -6.63 17.72
N ARG A 112 17.26 -7.37 18.80
CA ARG A 112 18.12 -7.46 19.98
C ARG A 112 19.26 -8.43 19.73
#